data_AF-A0A0S4LL04-F1
#
_entry.id   AF-A0A0S4LL04-F1
#
_cell.length_a   1.000
_cell.length_b   1.000
_cell.length_c   1.000
_cell.angle_alpha   90.00
_cell.angle_beta   90.00
_cell.angle_gamma   90.00
#
_symmetry.space_group_name_H-M   'P 1'
#
loop_
_entity.id
_entity.type
_entity.pdbx_description
1 polymer ?
#
loop_
_entity_poly.entity_id
_entity_poly.type
_entity_poly.pdbx_seq_one_letter_code
_entity_poly.pdbx_strand_id
1 'polypeptide(L)'
;MIKIIHPIAGAIAILTIASFWLSTVLSELFGSPPMVVTVKAAIPWGFLVLIPALAATGGSGFAMAKGQRTGLIGRKLRRMPLIAANGILILIPAALFLASKARAAEFDTAFYAVQTLELVAGATNLTLLSLSMRDGLNLTRWRRRSFLRPAQAFSTSLVARDEVAKGTVTFHVKKPDEFEFLAGQAVYVTLSNSAESDAEGRVRIFSIASPPQDPELVIAMAKPSITDRY
;
A
#
# COMPACT_ATOMS: atom_id res chain seq x y z
N MET A 1 11.44 -5.05 3.55
CA MET A 1 11.69 -3.79 2.82
C MET A 1 10.55 -3.36 1.89
N ILE A 2 10.06 -4.23 0.98
CA ILE A 2 9.00 -3.89 0.00
C ILE A 2 7.72 -3.26 0.62
N LYS A 3 7.32 -3.69 1.81
CA LYS A 3 6.16 -3.13 2.55
C LYS A 3 6.30 -1.65 2.92
N ILE A 4 7.53 -1.14 3.02
CA ILE A 4 7.86 0.26 3.34
C ILE A 4 8.14 1.03 2.05
N ILE A 5 8.90 0.44 1.13
CA ILE A 5 9.26 1.08 -0.16
C ILE A 5 8.01 1.38 -0.99
N HIS A 6 7.05 0.47 -1.04
CA HIS A 6 5.85 0.64 -1.87
C HIS A 6 5.03 1.90 -1.54
N PRO A 7 4.57 2.13 -0.29
CA PRO A 7 3.79 3.32 0.03
C PRO A 7 4.60 4.62 -0.11
N ILE A 8 5.90 4.60 0.18
CA ILE A 8 6.77 5.78 0.02
C ILE A 8 6.91 6.14 -1.45
N ALA A 9 7.28 5.18 -2.31
CA ALA A 9 7.39 5.40 -3.74
C ALA A 9 6.06 5.89 -4.34
N GLY A 10 4.94 5.30 -3.91
CA GLY A 10 3.61 5.70 -4.36
C GLY A 10 3.25 7.13 -3.95
N ALA A 11 3.59 7.53 -2.73
CA ALA A 11 3.40 8.90 -2.24
C ALA A 11 4.26 9.89 -3.01
N ILE A 12 5.55 9.59 -3.24
CA ILE A 12 6.45 10.41 -4.05
C ILE A 12 5.86 10.62 -5.44
N ALA A 13 5.43 9.56 -6.13
CA ALA A 13 4.85 9.67 -7.46
C ALA A 13 3.60 10.56 -7.49
N ILE A 14 2.67 10.40 -6.54
CA ILE A 14 1.46 11.22 -6.45
C ILE A 14 1.81 12.68 -6.19
N LEU A 15 2.69 12.96 -5.23
CA LEU A 15 3.08 14.32 -4.88
C LEU A 15 3.78 15.01 -6.04
N THR A 16 4.71 14.32 -6.73
CA THR A 16 5.40 14.87 -7.89
C THR A 16 4.43 15.20 -9.03
N ILE A 17 3.50 14.31 -9.37
CA ILE A 17 2.49 14.57 -10.42
C ILE A 17 1.57 15.73 -10.00
N ALA A 18 1.12 15.74 -8.74
CA ALA A 18 0.29 16.82 -8.23
C ALA A 18 1.02 18.17 -8.28
N SER A 19 2.32 18.20 -7.97
CA SER A 19 3.15 19.41 -8.08
C SER A 19 3.30 19.87 -9.54
N PHE A 20 3.53 18.99 -10.51
CA PHE A 20 3.60 19.38 -11.93
C PHE A 20 2.27 19.94 -12.43
N TRP A 21 1.17 19.26 -12.10
CA TRP A 21 -0.16 19.67 -12.51
C TRP A 21 -0.54 21.01 -11.89
N LEU A 22 -0.35 21.17 -10.58
CA LEU A 22 -0.70 22.40 -9.87
C LEU A 22 0.20 23.57 -10.29
N SER A 23 1.51 23.35 -10.44
CA SER A 23 2.43 24.42 -10.91
C SER A 23 2.06 24.89 -12.30
N THR A 24 1.71 23.97 -13.20
CA THR A 24 1.21 24.32 -14.54
C THR A 24 -0.07 25.15 -14.47
N VAL A 25 -1.09 24.69 -13.72
CA VAL A 25 -2.37 25.41 -13.62
C VAL A 25 -2.18 26.78 -13.00
N LEU A 26 -1.42 26.89 -11.91
CA LEU A 26 -1.16 28.16 -11.26
C LEU A 26 -0.37 29.12 -12.16
N SER A 27 0.61 28.60 -12.93
CA SER A 27 1.37 29.45 -13.84
C SER A 27 0.56 29.97 -15.01
N GLU A 28 -0.38 29.18 -15.53
CA GLU A 28 -1.23 29.59 -16.64
C GLU A 28 -2.34 30.56 -16.18
N LEU A 29 -2.90 30.35 -14.99
CA LEU A 29 -4.01 31.18 -14.48
C LEU A 29 -3.56 32.51 -13.89
N PHE A 30 -2.40 32.53 -13.22
CA PHE A 30 -1.96 33.67 -12.41
C PHE A 30 -0.54 34.14 -12.74
N GLY A 31 0.17 33.42 -13.60
CA GLY A 31 1.57 33.69 -13.91
C GLY A 31 1.80 34.66 -15.06
N SER A 32 3.05 35.12 -15.15
CA SER A 32 3.56 35.82 -16.33
C SER A 32 4.12 34.81 -17.35
N PRO A 33 4.27 35.19 -18.64
CA PRO A 33 4.87 34.31 -19.64
C PRO A 33 6.25 33.75 -19.23
N PRO A 34 7.18 34.54 -18.65
CA PRO A 34 8.45 33.99 -18.14
C PRO A 34 8.29 32.92 -17.05
N MET A 35 7.25 33.04 -16.21
CA MET A 35 6.93 32.04 -15.20
C MET A 35 6.46 30.73 -15.84
N VAL A 36 5.61 30.82 -16.87
CA VAL A 36 5.20 29.65 -17.67
C VAL A 36 6.41 28.97 -18.31
N VAL A 37 7.33 29.74 -18.92
CA VAL A 37 8.58 29.18 -19.48
C VAL A 37 9.39 28.44 -18.42
N THR A 38 9.53 29.03 -17.24
CA THR A 38 10.28 28.42 -16.12
C THR A 38 9.65 27.10 -15.68
N VAL A 39 8.32 27.08 -15.49
CA VAL A 39 7.59 25.87 -15.10
C VAL A 39 7.71 24.79 -16.17
N LYS A 40 7.45 25.11 -17.44
CA LYS A 40 7.52 24.14 -18.54
C LYS A 40 8.93 23.62 -18.77
N ALA A 41 9.96 24.45 -18.61
CA ALA A 41 11.35 24.00 -18.69
C ALA A 41 11.77 23.10 -17.52
N ALA A 42 11.18 23.30 -16.32
CA ALA A 42 11.51 22.54 -15.11
C ALA A 42 10.87 21.14 -15.08
N ILE A 43 9.64 20.98 -15.56
CA ILE A 43 8.88 19.71 -15.47
C ILE A 43 9.67 18.49 -16.00
N PRO A 44 10.33 18.54 -17.18
CA PRO A 44 11.11 17.41 -17.68
C PRO A 44 12.20 16.93 -16.73
N TRP A 45 12.84 17.82 -15.96
CA TRP A 45 13.84 17.44 -14.96
C TRP A 45 13.24 16.63 -13.81
N GLY A 46 11.99 16.92 -13.47
CA GLY A 46 11.26 16.16 -12.47
C GLY A 46 10.96 14.71 -12.87
N PHE A 47 11.08 14.34 -14.16
CA PHE A 47 10.96 12.95 -14.61
C PHE A 47 12.05 12.04 -14.05
N LEU A 48 13.21 12.60 -13.70
CA LEU A 48 14.30 11.87 -13.03
C LEU A 48 13.89 11.30 -11.67
N VAL A 49 12.93 11.94 -11.00
CA VAL A 49 12.35 11.44 -9.74
C VAL A 49 11.08 10.63 -10.01
N LEU A 50 10.22 11.12 -10.90
CA LEU A 50 8.91 10.52 -11.16
C LEU A 50 9.00 9.11 -11.76
N ILE A 51 9.85 8.91 -12.77
CA ILE A 51 9.95 7.63 -13.47
C ILE A 51 10.43 6.52 -12.52
N PRO A 52 11.53 6.70 -11.75
CA PRO A 52 11.92 5.71 -10.75
C PRO A 52 10.86 5.48 -9.69
N ALA A 53 10.19 6.53 -9.21
CA ALA A 53 9.12 6.39 -8.22
C ALA A 53 7.97 5.53 -8.75
N LEU A 54 7.46 5.80 -9.95
CA LEU A 54 6.39 5.01 -10.58
C LEU A 54 6.83 3.57 -10.87
N ALA A 55 8.04 3.37 -11.38
CA ALA A 55 8.60 2.04 -11.62
C ALA A 55 8.68 1.24 -10.31
N ALA A 56 9.17 1.87 -9.23
CA ALA A 56 9.21 1.27 -7.90
C ALA A 56 7.81 0.96 -7.37
N THR A 57 6.84 1.88 -7.46
CA THR A 57 5.46 1.66 -7.03
C THR A 57 4.78 0.52 -7.79
N GLY A 58 4.92 0.51 -9.13
CA GLY A 58 4.33 -0.50 -10.00
C GLY A 58 4.96 -1.88 -9.77
N GLY A 59 6.29 -1.95 -9.80
CA GLY A 59 7.04 -3.20 -9.60
C GLY A 59 6.83 -3.80 -8.22
N SER A 60 6.96 -2.99 -7.15
CA SER A 60 6.70 -3.46 -5.79
C SER A 60 5.23 -3.85 -5.58
N GLY A 61 4.29 -3.14 -6.21
CA GLY A 61 2.87 -3.46 -6.17
C GLY A 61 2.55 -4.79 -6.84
N PHE A 62 3.18 -5.07 -7.99
CA PHE A 62 3.06 -6.34 -8.69
C PHE A 62 3.67 -7.50 -7.88
N ALA A 63 4.87 -7.32 -7.33
CA ALA A 63 5.52 -8.32 -6.48
C ALA A 63 4.67 -8.68 -5.25
N MET A 64 4.05 -7.69 -4.61
CA MET A 64 3.16 -7.91 -3.46
C MET A 64 1.84 -8.61 -3.81
N ALA A 65 1.41 -8.58 -5.08
CA ALA A 65 0.16 -9.21 -5.48
C ALA A 65 0.23 -10.74 -5.47
N LYS A 66 1.43 -11.35 -5.52
CA LYS A 66 1.64 -12.82 -5.47
C LYS A 66 0.69 -13.62 -6.37
N GLY A 67 0.43 -13.13 -7.58
CA GLY A 67 -0.47 -13.77 -8.54
C GLY A 67 -1.97 -13.49 -8.36
N GLN A 68 -2.39 -12.78 -7.30
CA GLN A 68 -3.80 -12.43 -7.08
C GLN A 68 -4.28 -11.38 -8.09
N ARG A 69 -5.26 -11.75 -8.93
CA ARG A 69 -5.79 -10.89 -10.02
C ARG A 69 -7.25 -10.48 -9.84
N THR A 70 -7.88 -10.83 -8.73
CA THR A 70 -9.30 -10.55 -8.45
C THR A 70 -9.46 -9.50 -7.34
N GLY A 71 -10.68 -8.98 -7.17
CA GLY A 71 -11.03 -8.04 -6.12
C GLY A 71 -10.32 -6.67 -6.22
N LEU A 72 -10.04 -6.06 -5.07
CA LEU A 72 -9.36 -4.76 -4.97
C LEU A 72 -7.93 -4.80 -5.54
N ILE A 73 -7.20 -5.91 -5.34
CA ILE A 73 -5.84 -6.08 -5.87
C ILE A 73 -5.87 -6.14 -7.41
N GLY A 74 -6.81 -6.89 -7.99
CA GLY A 74 -7.01 -6.94 -9.44
C GLY A 74 -7.33 -5.58 -10.07
N ARG A 75 -8.24 -4.81 -9.45
CA ARG A 75 -8.56 -3.44 -9.90
C ARG A 75 -7.32 -2.54 -9.89
N LYS A 76 -6.51 -2.61 -8.83
CA LYS A 76 -5.26 -1.85 -8.72
C LYS A 76 -4.24 -2.25 -9.80
N LEU A 77 -4.06 -3.54 -10.06
CA LEU A 77 -3.15 -4.03 -11.09
C LEU A 77 -3.57 -3.60 -12.50
N ARG A 78 -4.86 -3.59 -12.81
CA ARG A 78 -5.36 -3.16 -14.13
C ARG A 78 -5.13 -1.67 -14.40
N ARG A 79 -5.06 -0.82 -13.37
CA ARG A 79 -4.81 0.61 -13.54
C ARG A 79 -3.34 0.93 -13.82
N MET A 80 -2.41 0.09 -13.37
CA MET A 80 -0.97 0.38 -13.51
C MET A 80 -0.50 0.50 -14.97
N PRO A 81 -0.86 -0.41 -15.90
CA PRO A 81 -0.54 -0.25 -17.32
C PRO A 81 -1.15 1.02 -17.93
N LEU A 82 -2.37 1.39 -17.53
CA LEU A 82 -3.03 2.61 -18.03
C LEU A 82 -2.28 3.87 -17.58
N ILE A 83 -1.87 3.91 -16.31
CA ILE A 83 -1.06 5.01 -15.74
C ILE A 83 0.28 5.13 -16.49
N ALA A 84 0.96 4.00 -16.71
CA ALA A 84 2.23 3.97 -17.42
C ALA A 84 2.10 4.38 -18.89
N ALA A 85 1.10 3.85 -19.61
CA ALA A 85 0.83 4.18 -20.99
C ALA A 85 0.48 5.67 -21.16
N ASN A 86 -0.40 6.21 -20.33
CA ASN A 86 -0.73 7.64 -20.33
C ASN A 86 0.51 8.52 -20.05
N GLY A 87 1.36 8.10 -19.10
CA GLY A 87 2.63 8.75 -18.81
C GLY A 87 3.58 8.79 -20.01
N ILE A 88 3.84 7.62 -20.60
CA ILE A 88 4.85 7.45 -21.65
C ILE A 88 4.37 7.98 -23.01
N LEU A 89 3.11 7.74 -23.36
CA LEU A 89 2.59 8.04 -24.70
C LEU A 89 2.01 9.45 -24.82
N ILE A 90 1.59 10.07 -23.71
CA ILE A 90 0.92 11.38 -23.73
C ILE A 90 1.72 12.41 -22.92
N LEU A 91 1.91 12.18 -21.63
CA LEU A 91 2.45 13.21 -20.73
C LEU A 91 3.91 13.56 -21.00
N ILE A 92 4.78 12.56 -21.19
CA ILE A 92 6.21 12.80 -21.44
C ILE A 92 6.41 13.56 -22.77
N PRO A 93 5.84 13.11 -23.92
CA PRO A 93 5.95 13.84 -25.18
C PRO A 93 5.36 15.25 -25.09
N ALA A 94 4.19 15.41 -24.47
CA ALA A 94 3.55 16.72 -24.31
C ALA A 94 4.43 17.68 -23.49
N ALA A 95 4.98 17.23 -22.36
CA ALA A 95 5.84 18.06 -21.53
C ALA A 95 7.11 18.51 -22.26
N LEU A 96 7.75 17.62 -23.02
CA LEU A 96 8.94 17.97 -23.82
C LEU A 96 8.61 18.96 -24.93
N PHE A 97 7.48 18.75 -25.62
CA PHE A 97 6.99 19.67 -26.65
C PHE A 97 6.69 21.06 -26.08
N LEU A 98 5.91 21.12 -25.00
CA LEU A 98 5.55 22.36 -24.32
C LEU A 98 6.78 23.09 -23.78
N ALA A 99 7.74 22.37 -23.21
CA ALA A 99 9.01 22.94 -22.77
C ALA A 99 9.80 23.54 -23.93
N SER A 100 9.82 22.89 -25.09
CA SER A 100 10.48 23.40 -26.30
C SER A 100 9.83 24.70 -26.78
N LYS A 101 8.50 24.69 -26.96
CA LYS A 101 7.75 25.86 -27.45
C LYS A 101 7.80 27.04 -26.48
N ALA A 102 7.65 26.78 -25.17
CA ALA A 102 7.74 27.83 -24.17
C ALA A 102 9.11 28.50 -24.16
N ARG A 103 10.22 27.75 -24.29
CA ARG A 103 11.57 28.32 -24.40
C ARG A 103 11.77 29.16 -25.66
N ALA A 104 11.08 28.83 -26.75
CA ALA A 104 11.06 29.63 -27.97
C ALA A 104 10.09 30.83 -27.90
N ALA A 105 9.41 31.03 -26.76
CA ALA A 105 8.34 32.02 -26.57
C ALA A 105 7.16 31.84 -27.56
N GLU A 106 6.93 30.61 -28.04
CA GLU A 106 5.87 30.28 -28.98
C GLU A 106 4.61 29.79 -28.27
N PHE A 107 3.74 30.74 -27.90
CA PHE A 107 2.44 30.47 -27.28
C PHE A 107 1.30 30.51 -28.31
N ASP A 108 1.34 29.60 -29.28
CA ASP A 108 0.36 29.52 -30.36
C ASP A 108 -0.75 28.48 -30.11
N THR A 109 -1.66 28.33 -31.07
CA THR A 109 -2.77 27.37 -30.98
C THR A 109 -2.29 25.94 -30.73
N ALA A 110 -1.16 25.53 -31.32
CA ALA A 110 -0.60 24.20 -31.10
C ALA A 110 -0.09 24.02 -29.67
N PHE A 111 0.54 25.05 -29.09
CA PHE A 111 0.91 25.07 -27.67
C PHE A 111 -0.31 24.85 -26.78
N TYR A 112 -1.36 25.65 -26.95
CA TYR A 112 -2.56 25.56 -26.10
C TYR A 112 -3.35 24.26 -26.29
N ALA A 113 -3.36 23.69 -27.49
CA ALA A 113 -3.98 22.39 -27.75
C ALA A 113 -3.27 21.26 -26.99
N VAL A 114 -1.93 21.20 -27.09
CA VAL A 114 -1.13 20.20 -26.35
C VAL A 114 -1.18 20.47 -24.84
N GLN A 115 -1.23 21.73 -24.42
CA GLN A 115 -1.37 22.12 -23.01
C GLN A 115 -2.66 21.59 -22.39
N THR A 116 -3.77 21.70 -23.14
CA THR A 116 -5.07 21.18 -22.70
C THR A 116 -5.02 19.65 -22.59
N LEU A 117 -4.42 18.98 -23.57
CA LEU A 117 -4.23 17.53 -23.53
C LEU A 117 -3.37 17.09 -22.33
N GLU A 118 -2.29 17.81 -22.06
CA GLU A 118 -1.39 17.57 -20.92
C GLU A 118 -2.12 17.68 -19.59
N LEU A 119 -2.92 18.73 -19.39
CA LEU A 119 -3.70 18.93 -18.17
C LEU A 119 -4.75 17.83 -17.96
N VAL A 120 -5.46 17.42 -19.01
CA VAL A 120 -6.46 16.34 -18.93
C VAL A 120 -5.79 15.00 -18.63
N ALA A 121 -4.69 14.69 -19.34
CA ALA A 121 -3.92 13.47 -19.12
C ALA A 121 -3.31 13.45 -17.71
N GLY A 122 -2.85 14.60 -17.19
CA GLY A 122 -2.25 14.73 -15.87
C GLY A 122 -3.27 14.52 -14.75
N ALA A 123 -4.44 15.17 -14.88
CA ALA A 123 -5.56 14.99 -13.96
C ALA A 123 -6.05 13.53 -13.94
N THR A 124 -6.12 12.89 -15.11
CA THR A 124 -6.47 11.47 -15.24
C THR A 124 -5.46 10.60 -14.51
N ASN A 125 -4.15 10.84 -14.70
CA ASN A 125 -3.09 10.05 -14.07
C ASN A 125 -3.12 10.18 -12.54
N LEU A 126 -3.27 11.41 -12.05
CA LEU A 126 -3.40 11.71 -10.62
C LEU A 126 -4.63 11.02 -10.01
N THR A 127 -5.75 11.02 -10.72
CA THR A 127 -6.98 10.34 -10.31
C THR A 127 -6.78 8.83 -10.22
N LEU A 128 -6.21 8.19 -11.24
CA LEU A 128 -5.97 6.75 -11.26
C LEU A 128 -5.02 6.29 -10.15
N LEU A 129 -3.96 7.06 -9.89
CA LEU A 129 -3.02 6.80 -8.78
C LEU A 129 -3.70 6.99 -7.42
N SER A 130 -4.47 8.05 -7.24
CA SER A 130 -5.21 8.32 -6.00
C SER A 130 -6.23 7.23 -5.70
N LEU A 131 -6.98 6.76 -6.70
CA LEU A 131 -7.88 5.62 -6.56
C LEU A 131 -7.13 4.32 -6.20
N SER A 132 -5.96 4.10 -6.81
CA SER A 132 -5.10 2.95 -6.51
C SER A 132 -4.53 2.99 -5.09
N MET A 133 -4.20 4.18 -4.57
CA MET A 133 -3.78 4.40 -3.19
C MET A 133 -4.94 4.20 -2.21
N ARG A 134 -6.12 4.74 -2.51
CA ARG A 134 -7.34 4.55 -1.73
C ARG A 134 -7.68 3.07 -1.59
N ASP A 135 -7.58 2.29 -2.68
CA ASP A 135 -7.79 0.84 -2.63
C ASP A 135 -6.73 0.14 -1.76
N GLY A 136 -5.48 0.58 -1.78
CA GLY A 136 -4.41 0.08 -0.89
C GLY A 136 -4.67 0.38 0.60
N LEU A 137 -5.15 1.58 0.91
CA LEU A 137 -5.56 1.95 2.27
C LEU A 137 -6.79 1.14 2.71
N ASN A 138 -7.76 0.94 1.81
CA ASN A 138 -8.93 0.12 2.07
C ASN A 138 -8.57 -1.34 2.33
N LEU A 139 -7.62 -1.92 1.59
CA LEU A 139 -7.11 -3.26 1.87
C LEU A 139 -6.48 -3.34 3.26
N THR A 140 -5.70 -2.33 3.65
CA THR A 140 -5.06 -2.27 4.98
C THR A 140 -6.10 -2.09 6.10
N ARG A 141 -7.11 -1.26 5.88
CA ARG A 141 -8.22 -1.01 6.82
C ARG A 141 -9.17 -2.20 6.92
N TRP A 142 -9.50 -2.83 5.80
CA TRP A 142 -10.30 -4.05 5.76
C TRP A 142 -9.60 -5.16 6.52
N ARG A 143 -8.30 -5.38 6.26
CA ARG A 143 -7.47 -6.30 7.04
C ARG A 143 -7.59 -5.94 8.52
N ARG A 144 -7.22 -4.73 8.94
CA ARG A 144 -7.34 -4.33 10.35
C ARG A 144 -8.76 -4.53 10.91
N ARG A 145 -9.83 -4.17 10.21
CA ARG A 145 -11.22 -4.30 10.72
C ARG A 145 -11.75 -5.73 10.72
N SER A 146 -11.45 -6.54 9.71
CA SER A 146 -11.84 -7.95 9.67
C SER A 146 -11.06 -8.75 10.72
N PHE A 147 -9.79 -8.42 10.92
CA PHE A 147 -8.94 -9.02 11.95
C PHE A 147 -9.25 -8.50 13.37
N LEU A 148 -9.92 -7.35 13.52
CA LEU A 148 -10.30 -6.74 14.82
C LEU A 148 -11.81 -6.78 15.12
N ARG A 149 -12.62 -7.50 14.35
CA ARG A 149 -13.98 -7.87 14.74
C ARG A 149 -13.94 -9.31 15.26
N PRO A 150 -13.56 -9.54 16.53
CA PRO A 150 -13.96 -10.79 17.16
C PRO A 150 -15.49 -10.82 17.11
N ALA A 151 -16.09 -11.86 16.55
CA ALA A 151 -17.54 -12.06 16.67
C ALA A 151 -17.93 -12.12 18.16
N GLN A 152 -17.01 -12.61 18.99
CA GLN A 152 -17.05 -12.60 20.45
C GLN A 152 -15.61 -12.65 20.98
N ALA A 153 -15.27 -11.81 21.96
CA ALA A 153 -13.96 -11.80 22.61
C ALA A 153 -14.10 -12.37 24.02
N PHE A 154 -13.23 -13.30 24.39
CA PHE A 154 -13.26 -13.96 25.68
C PHE A 154 -11.96 -13.70 26.44
N SER A 155 -12.09 -13.39 27.73
CA SER A 155 -10.97 -13.38 28.66
C SER A 155 -10.76 -14.79 29.19
N THR A 156 -9.52 -15.26 29.16
CA THR A 156 -9.15 -16.58 29.68
C THR A 156 -7.74 -16.53 30.27
N SER A 157 -7.39 -17.57 31.02
CA SER A 157 -6.11 -17.73 31.71
C SER A 157 -5.34 -18.92 31.16
N LEU A 158 -4.01 -18.79 31.19
CA LEU A 158 -3.12 -19.91 30.96
C LEU A 158 -3.26 -20.90 32.13
N VAL A 159 -3.49 -22.17 31.81
CA VAL A 159 -3.60 -23.29 32.75
C VAL A 159 -2.25 -23.96 32.91
N ALA A 160 -1.61 -24.33 31.81
CA ALA A 160 -0.32 -25.02 31.81
C ALA A 160 0.52 -24.65 30.58
N ARG A 161 1.82 -24.96 30.67
CA ARG A 161 2.74 -24.90 29.54
C ARG A 161 3.64 -26.13 29.58
N ASP A 162 3.82 -26.79 28.44
CA ASP A 162 4.63 -28.01 28.33
C ASP A 162 5.54 -27.96 27.10
N GLU A 163 6.76 -28.47 27.23
CA GLU A 163 7.64 -28.67 26.07
C GLU A 163 7.38 -30.07 25.52
N VAL A 164 6.74 -30.14 24.35
CA VAL A 164 6.29 -31.41 23.74
C VAL A 164 7.32 -32.00 22.77
N ALA A 165 8.19 -31.15 22.25
CA ALA A 165 9.33 -31.52 21.42
C ALA A 165 10.38 -30.42 21.52
N LYS A 166 11.63 -30.72 21.13
CA LYS A 166 12.71 -29.74 21.11
C LYS A 166 12.29 -28.49 20.34
N GLY A 167 12.18 -27.35 21.03
CA GLY A 167 11.77 -26.09 20.41
C GLY A 167 10.28 -25.99 20.05
N THR A 168 9.41 -26.85 20.59
CA THR A 168 7.95 -26.75 20.47
C THR A 168 7.31 -26.79 21.84
N VAL A 169 6.54 -25.75 22.15
CA VAL A 169 5.84 -25.59 23.43
C VAL A 169 4.35 -25.59 23.18
N THR A 170 3.61 -26.33 23.99
CA THR A 170 2.16 -26.25 24.07
C THR A 170 1.74 -25.33 25.22
N PHE A 171 0.73 -24.51 24.96
CA PHE A 171 0.07 -23.68 25.95
C PHE A 171 -1.35 -24.18 26.10
N HIS A 172 -1.69 -24.56 27.33
CA HIS A 172 -3.02 -24.99 27.72
C HIS A 172 -3.75 -23.78 28.28
N VAL A 173 -4.86 -23.40 27.66
CA VAL A 173 -5.64 -22.24 28.02
C VAL A 173 -7.03 -22.71 28.40
N LYS A 174 -7.62 -22.18 29.47
CA LYS A 174 -8.97 -22.56 29.86
C LYS A 174 -9.94 -22.23 28.71
N LYS A 175 -10.76 -23.19 28.27
CA LYS A 175 -11.79 -22.90 27.26
C LYS A 175 -12.86 -22.01 27.91
N PRO A 176 -13.13 -20.80 27.37
CA PRO A 176 -14.17 -19.94 27.91
C PRO A 176 -15.56 -20.58 27.78
N ASP A 177 -16.46 -20.25 28.70
CA ASP A 177 -17.88 -20.62 28.58
C ASP A 177 -18.46 -19.96 27.31
N GLU A 178 -19.33 -20.66 26.59
CA GLU A 178 -19.90 -20.26 25.28
C GLU A 178 -18.91 -20.20 24.11
N PHE A 179 -17.62 -20.50 24.31
CA PHE A 179 -16.66 -20.57 23.22
C PHE A 179 -16.80 -21.88 22.44
N GLU A 180 -17.38 -21.81 21.24
CA GLU A 180 -17.49 -22.94 20.31
C GLU A 180 -16.55 -22.78 19.11
N PHE A 181 -15.99 -23.90 18.63
CA PHE A 181 -15.13 -23.92 17.45
C PHE A 181 -15.21 -25.28 16.73
N LEU A 182 -14.83 -25.29 15.45
CA LEU A 182 -14.63 -26.51 14.65
C LEU A 182 -13.14 -26.85 14.58
N ALA A 183 -12.83 -28.15 14.57
CA ALA A 183 -11.45 -28.61 14.40
C ALA A 183 -10.81 -28.02 13.12
N GLY A 184 -9.55 -27.58 13.23
CA GLY A 184 -8.82 -26.90 12.15
C GLY A 184 -8.98 -25.38 12.12
N GLN A 185 -9.80 -24.79 13.00
CA GLN A 185 -9.86 -23.34 13.17
C GLN A 185 -8.67 -22.79 13.97
N ALA A 186 -8.54 -21.47 13.96
CA ALA A 186 -7.51 -20.72 14.67
C ALA A 186 -8.14 -19.63 15.54
N VAL A 187 -7.47 -19.30 16.64
CA VAL A 187 -7.83 -18.20 17.54
C VAL A 187 -6.92 -17.01 17.36
N TYR A 188 -7.49 -15.83 17.61
CA TYR A 188 -6.76 -14.58 17.73
C TYR A 188 -6.45 -14.34 19.21
N VAL A 189 -5.16 -14.36 19.57
CA VAL A 189 -4.71 -14.17 20.95
C VAL A 189 -4.12 -12.77 21.08
N THR A 190 -4.55 -12.07 22.13
CA THR A 190 -4.03 -10.78 22.56
C THR A 190 -3.59 -10.91 24.01
N LEU A 191 -2.38 -10.47 24.35
CA LEU A 191 -1.90 -10.44 25.73
C LEU A 191 -2.38 -9.14 26.40
N SER A 192 -3.14 -9.26 27.49
CA SER A 192 -3.74 -8.11 28.18
C SER A 192 -2.73 -7.17 28.83
N ASN A 193 -1.47 -7.61 29.03
CA ASN A 193 -0.48 -6.90 29.84
C ASN A 193 0.87 -6.63 29.15
N SER A 194 0.95 -6.65 27.81
CA SER A 194 2.19 -6.25 27.11
C SER A 194 2.14 -4.77 26.73
N ALA A 195 2.92 -3.94 27.44
CA ALA A 195 3.10 -2.52 27.12
C ALA A 195 3.75 -2.31 25.73
N GLU A 196 4.44 -3.32 25.20
CA GLU A 196 5.11 -3.28 23.90
C GLU A 196 4.41 -4.17 22.87
N SER A 197 4.06 -3.57 21.73
CA SER A 197 3.75 -4.29 20.50
C SER A 197 5.07 -4.50 19.77
N ASP A 198 5.45 -5.74 19.51
CA ASP A 198 6.57 -6.01 18.60
C ASP A 198 6.21 -5.67 17.13
N ALA A 199 7.17 -5.87 16.23
CA ALA A 199 7.03 -5.55 14.80
C ALA A 199 5.89 -6.31 14.08
N GLU A 200 5.38 -7.38 14.68
CA GLU A 200 4.30 -8.22 14.13
C GLU A 200 2.91 -7.82 14.67
N GLY A 201 2.85 -6.93 15.67
CA GLY A 201 1.62 -6.36 16.20
C GLY A 201 1.11 -7.06 17.47
N ARG A 202 0.05 -6.50 18.07
CA ARG A 202 -0.51 -6.96 19.36
C ARG A 202 -1.33 -8.27 19.29
N VAL A 203 -1.74 -8.69 18.10
CA VAL A 203 -2.59 -9.87 17.89
C VAL A 203 -1.78 -10.96 17.20
N ARG A 204 -1.85 -12.18 17.71
CA ARG A 204 -1.28 -13.38 17.10
C ARG A 204 -2.35 -14.39 16.74
N ILE A 205 -2.13 -15.12 15.67
CA ILE A 205 -3.04 -16.17 15.20
C ILE A 205 -2.39 -17.50 15.54
N PHE A 206 -3.14 -18.35 16.23
CA PHE A 206 -2.70 -19.69 16.58
C PHE A 206 -3.77 -20.70 16.17
N SER A 207 -3.36 -21.75 15.47
CA SER A 207 -4.24 -22.90 15.23
C SER A 207 -4.58 -23.59 16.55
N ILE A 208 -5.83 -23.99 16.71
CA ILE A 208 -6.27 -24.76 17.87
C ILE A 208 -5.84 -26.22 17.65
N ALA A 209 -5.05 -26.75 18.58
CA ALA A 209 -4.51 -28.11 18.52
C ALA A 209 -5.34 -29.12 19.35
N SER A 210 -6.29 -28.66 20.17
CA SER A 210 -7.23 -29.53 20.89
C SER A 210 -8.53 -29.77 20.12
N PRO A 211 -9.20 -30.92 20.34
CA PRO A 211 -10.56 -31.17 19.87
C PRO A 211 -11.61 -30.20 20.46
N PRO A 212 -12.73 -29.94 19.75
CA PRO A 212 -13.80 -29.08 20.23
C PRO A 212 -14.41 -29.46 21.59
N GLN A 213 -14.44 -30.75 21.94
CA GLN A 213 -15.01 -31.23 23.19
C GLN A 213 -14.10 -31.04 24.42
N ASP A 214 -12.82 -30.71 24.23
CA ASP A 214 -11.89 -30.58 25.35
C ASP A 214 -12.22 -29.34 26.20
N PRO A 215 -12.06 -29.41 27.54
CA PRO A 215 -12.28 -28.28 28.44
C PRO A 215 -11.15 -27.22 28.33
N GLU A 216 -10.08 -27.54 27.61
CA GLU A 216 -8.92 -26.68 27.39
C GLU A 216 -8.67 -26.45 25.90
N LEU A 217 -8.27 -25.23 25.57
CA LEU A 217 -7.72 -24.88 24.26
C LEU A 217 -6.21 -25.11 24.29
N VAL A 218 -5.74 -26.02 23.47
CA VAL A 218 -4.31 -26.28 23.31
C VAL A 218 -3.79 -25.51 22.12
N ILE A 219 -2.73 -24.73 22.33
CA ILE A 219 -2.01 -24.02 21.27
C ILE A 219 -0.59 -24.55 21.24
N ALA A 220 -0.16 -25.09 20.10
CA ALA A 220 1.22 -25.48 19.88
C ALA A 220 1.98 -24.38 19.15
N MET A 221 3.13 -23.98 19.67
CA MET A 221 3.99 -23.00 19.02
C MET A 221 5.45 -23.44 19.00
N ALA A 222 6.12 -23.18 17.88
CA ALA A 222 7.57 -23.30 17.80
C ALA A 222 8.21 -22.17 18.61
N LYS A 223 9.08 -22.52 19.56
CA LYS A 223 9.91 -21.58 20.28
C LYS A 223 10.97 -21.05 19.31
N PRO A 224 11.02 -19.73 19.05
CA PRO A 224 12.09 -19.17 18.23
C PRO A 224 13.43 -19.47 18.89
N SER A 225 14.42 -19.95 18.13
CA SER A 225 15.77 -20.11 18.65
C SER A 225 16.34 -18.73 18.98
N ILE A 226 17.02 -18.59 20.12
CA ILE A 226 17.66 -17.32 20.52
C ILE A 226 18.74 -16.91 19.49
N THR A 227 19.22 -17.85 18.68
CA THR A 227 20.20 -17.67 17.62
C THR A 227 19.67 -17.04 16.33
N ASP A 228 18.35 -16.93 16.14
CA ASP A 228 17.74 -16.37 14.91
C ASP A 228 17.44 -14.86 14.99
N ARG A 229 17.98 -14.15 16.00
CA ARG A 229 17.79 -12.69 16.18
C ARG A 229 19.08 -11.85 16.07
N TYR A 230 20.02 -12.26 15.21
CA TYR A 230 21.14 -11.41 14.77
C TYR A 230 21.34 -11.52 13.26
#